data_AF-A0A812TTL2-F1
#
_entry.id   AF-A0A812TTL2-F1
#
_cell.length_a   1.000
_cell.length_b   1.000
_cell.length_c   1.000
_cell.angle_alpha   90.00
_cell.angle_beta   90.00
_cell.angle_gamma   90.00
#
_symmetry.space_group_name_H-M   'P 1'
#
loop_
_entity.id
_entity.type
_entity.pdbx_description
1 polymer ?
#
loop_
_entity_poly.entity_id
_entity_poly.type
_entity_poly.pdbx_seq_one_letter_code
_entity_poly.pdbx_strand_id
1 'polypeptide(L)'
;MGEATVRVKLNLPNLQRWRKQGEEVDVRMLSLDSCDTLQCWPHSLTMWANGVQAFQIEAPKEGHKRRDAPRRISACLKSDLNELKISMRDGLTLQRFCIAIVRVKPVHVLEMRKSVRPLSEEGGKKMVQDLLWNSALMASSDEVTAEGSNKCRLICPLTHERIHTPVRGERCAHLQCFDLKAYIEINKNMAAFNKRWTALHGRLIESFGLGSD
;
A
#
# COMPACT_ATOMS: atom_id res chain seq x y z
N MET A 1 -29.89 2.63 -9.19
CA MET A 1 -29.34 1.27 -9.19
C MET A 1 -28.82 0.96 -10.57
N GLY A 2 -27.51 0.79 -10.70
CA GLY A 2 -26.83 0.52 -11.96
C GLY A 2 -26.42 -0.94 -12.00
N GLU A 3 -26.81 -1.63 -13.06
CA GLU A 3 -26.38 -3.00 -13.35
C GLU A 3 -25.85 -3.05 -14.77
N ALA A 4 -24.71 -3.71 -14.96
CA ALA A 4 -24.15 -3.93 -16.27
C ALA A 4 -23.38 -5.23 -16.33
N THR A 5 -23.38 -5.84 -17.51
CA THR A 5 -22.46 -6.91 -17.87
C THR A 5 -21.64 -6.47 -19.06
N VAL A 6 -20.32 -6.42 -18.90
CA VAL A 6 -19.36 -6.02 -19.93
C VAL A 6 -18.57 -7.24 -20.36
N ARG A 7 -18.31 -7.35 -21.67
CA ARG A 7 -17.38 -8.34 -22.23
C ARG A 7 -16.20 -7.62 -22.85
N VAL A 8 -15.00 -8.08 -22.54
CA VAL A 8 -13.75 -7.50 -23.03
C VAL A 8 -12.88 -8.63 -23.60
N LYS A 9 -12.35 -8.42 -24.80
CA LYS A 9 -11.32 -9.27 -25.37
C LYS A 9 -9.95 -8.71 -25.00
N LEU A 10 -9.10 -9.53 -24.39
CA LEU A 10 -7.77 -9.14 -23.93
C LEU A 10 -6.71 -10.06 -24.53
N ASN A 11 -5.94 -9.56 -25.48
CA ASN A 11 -4.84 -10.32 -26.08
C ASN A 11 -3.57 -10.20 -25.23
N LEU A 12 -3.04 -11.33 -24.75
CA LEU A 12 -1.86 -11.39 -23.89
C LEU A 12 -0.78 -12.33 -24.46
N PRO A 13 -0.18 -12.01 -25.62
CA PRO A 13 0.76 -12.91 -26.28
C PRO A 13 2.03 -13.17 -25.44
N ASN A 14 2.38 -12.23 -24.56
CA ASN A 14 3.58 -12.30 -23.72
C ASN A 14 3.33 -12.89 -22.31
N LEU A 15 2.13 -13.39 -22.01
CA LEU A 15 1.78 -13.84 -20.65
C LEU A 15 2.69 -14.96 -20.14
N GLN A 16 3.04 -15.94 -20.98
CA GLN A 16 3.98 -16.99 -20.59
C GLN A 16 5.36 -16.44 -20.19
N ARG A 17 5.85 -15.43 -20.93
CA ARG A 17 7.12 -14.77 -20.59
C ARG A 17 7.02 -14.03 -19.25
N TRP A 18 5.94 -13.31 -19.01
CA TRP A 18 5.70 -12.60 -17.75
C TRP A 18 5.68 -13.55 -16.56
N ARG A 19 4.98 -14.69 -16.68
CA ARG A 19 4.97 -15.74 -15.64
C ARG A 19 6.37 -16.28 -15.32
N LYS A 20 7.19 -16.54 -16.35
CA LYS A 20 8.59 -16.96 -16.17
C LYS A 20 9.44 -15.89 -15.46
N GLN A 21 9.06 -14.61 -15.55
CA GLN A 21 9.70 -13.49 -14.87
C GLN A 21 9.09 -13.20 -13.48
N GLY A 22 8.15 -14.01 -13.01
CA GLY A 22 7.46 -13.82 -11.74
C GLY A 22 6.47 -12.65 -11.74
N GLU A 23 6.05 -12.19 -12.90
CA GLU A 23 5.06 -11.12 -13.06
C GLU A 23 3.65 -11.68 -13.17
N GLU A 24 2.69 -10.86 -12.77
CA GLU A 24 1.29 -11.24 -12.59
C GLU A 24 0.35 -10.24 -13.28
N VAL A 25 -0.92 -10.59 -13.34
CA VAL A 25 -2.01 -9.72 -13.82
C VAL A 25 -3.03 -9.55 -12.70
N ASP A 26 -3.24 -8.30 -12.30
CA ASP A 26 -4.21 -7.91 -11.28
C ASP A 26 -5.34 -7.09 -11.92
N VAL A 27 -6.52 -7.19 -11.32
CA VAL A 27 -7.67 -6.31 -11.58
C VAL A 27 -7.77 -5.32 -10.44
N ARG A 28 -7.84 -4.05 -10.80
CA ARG A 28 -7.98 -2.91 -9.89
C ARG A 28 -9.18 -2.11 -10.28
N MET A 29 -9.72 -1.39 -9.32
CA MET A 29 -10.83 -0.48 -9.57
C MET A 29 -10.79 0.68 -8.58
N LEU A 30 -11.18 1.85 -9.06
CA LEU A 30 -11.28 3.09 -8.28
C LEU A 30 -12.61 3.79 -8.56
N SER A 31 -13.01 4.66 -7.65
CA SER A 31 -14.14 5.56 -7.81
C SER A 31 -13.66 6.86 -8.47
N LEU A 32 -14.44 7.34 -9.42
CA LEU A 32 -14.26 8.60 -10.14
C LEU A 32 -14.94 9.77 -9.44
N ASP A 33 -15.56 9.54 -8.28
CA ASP A 33 -16.26 10.58 -7.51
C ASP A 33 -15.32 11.45 -6.67
N SER A 34 -14.08 11.00 -6.55
CA SER A 34 -13.03 11.66 -5.78
C SER A 34 -11.72 11.56 -6.55
N CYS A 35 -10.77 12.41 -6.20
CA CYS A 35 -9.40 12.31 -6.71
C CYS A 35 -8.57 11.23 -5.96
N ASP A 36 -9.20 10.46 -5.08
CA ASP A 36 -8.54 9.42 -4.30
C ASP A 36 -8.20 8.22 -5.19
N THR A 37 -6.93 7.81 -5.17
CA THR A 37 -6.45 6.62 -5.89
C THR A 37 -6.60 5.34 -5.06
N LEU A 38 -7.72 5.22 -4.36
CA LEU A 38 -8.01 4.10 -3.48
C LEU A 38 -8.69 2.96 -4.23
N GLN A 39 -8.31 1.73 -3.89
CA GLN A 39 -8.98 0.54 -4.40
C GLN A 39 -10.43 0.50 -3.87
N CYS A 40 -11.39 0.32 -4.75
CA CYS A 40 -12.77 0.03 -4.37
C CYS A 40 -13.41 -0.92 -5.39
N TRP A 41 -14.41 -1.66 -4.95
CA TRP A 41 -15.31 -2.41 -5.83
C TRP A 41 -16.72 -1.81 -5.73
N PRO A 42 -17.60 -2.00 -6.72
CA PRO A 42 -19.01 -1.60 -6.59
C PRO A 42 -19.67 -2.43 -5.47
N HIS A 43 -20.96 -2.20 -5.24
CA HIS A 43 -21.73 -2.99 -4.28
C HIS A 43 -21.50 -4.50 -4.47
N SER A 44 -21.61 -5.03 -5.70
CA SER A 44 -21.18 -6.41 -6.02
C SER A 44 -20.59 -6.53 -7.41
N LEU A 45 -19.67 -7.48 -7.59
CA LEU A 45 -19.00 -7.73 -8.87
C LEU A 45 -18.66 -9.22 -9.01
N THR A 46 -18.89 -9.80 -10.17
CA THR A 46 -18.35 -11.13 -10.52
C THR A 46 -17.61 -11.04 -11.84
N MET A 47 -16.41 -11.63 -11.89
CA MET A 47 -15.58 -11.66 -13.08
C MET A 47 -15.32 -13.10 -13.51
N TRP A 48 -15.43 -13.35 -14.80
CA TRP A 48 -15.06 -14.59 -15.47
C TRP A 48 -13.96 -14.32 -16.48
N ALA A 49 -13.05 -15.27 -16.62
CA ALA A 49 -12.06 -15.32 -17.67
C ALA A 49 -12.17 -16.67 -18.38
N ASN A 50 -12.35 -16.65 -19.70
CA ASN A 50 -12.44 -17.84 -20.54
C ASN A 50 -13.53 -18.83 -20.06
N GLY A 51 -14.68 -18.29 -19.61
CA GLY A 51 -15.81 -19.08 -19.09
C GLY A 51 -15.68 -19.53 -17.64
N VAL A 52 -14.50 -19.41 -17.02
CA VAL A 52 -14.27 -19.80 -15.62
C VAL A 52 -14.40 -18.57 -14.71
N GLN A 53 -15.09 -18.71 -13.58
CA GLN A 53 -15.19 -17.63 -12.59
C GLN A 53 -13.81 -17.35 -11.97
N ALA A 54 -13.29 -16.15 -12.21
CA ALA A 54 -12.00 -15.73 -11.69
C ALA A 54 -12.10 -15.26 -10.24
N PHE A 55 -13.10 -14.44 -9.91
CA PHE A 55 -13.41 -14.03 -8.54
C PHE A 55 -14.81 -13.42 -8.43
N GLN A 56 -15.29 -13.30 -7.19
CA GLN A 56 -16.53 -12.62 -6.82
C GLN A 56 -16.27 -11.65 -5.67
N ILE A 57 -16.96 -10.51 -5.72
CA ILE A 57 -17.03 -9.49 -4.69
C ILE A 57 -18.48 -9.43 -4.21
N GLU A 58 -18.67 -9.80 -2.95
CA GLU A 58 -19.97 -9.75 -2.29
C GLU A 58 -20.30 -8.33 -1.80
N ALA A 59 -21.59 -8.10 -1.59
CA ALA A 59 -22.10 -6.91 -0.93
C ALA A 59 -21.41 -6.66 0.41
N PRO A 60 -21.15 -5.39 0.79
CA PRO A 60 -20.74 -5.09 2.15
C PRO A 60 -21.82 -5.58 3.13
N LYS A 61 -21.39 -6.17 4.25
CA LYS A 61 -22.29 -6.52 5.35
C LYS A 61 -22.89 -5.24 5.91
N GLU A 62 -24.14 -5.33 6.37
CA GLU A 62 -24.86 -4.19 6.96
C GLU A 62 -24.04 -3.57 8.10
N GLY A 63 -23.95 -2.24 8.12
CA GLY A 63 -23.15 -1.49 9.11
C GLY A 63 -21.62 -1.58 8.94
N HIS A 64 -21.09 -2.33 7.97
CA HIS A 64 -19.64 -2.54 7.81
C HIS A 64 -19.09 -2.05 6.47
N LYS A 65 -18.01 -1.26 6.52
CA LYS A 65 -17.21 -0.92 5.32
C LYS A 65 -16.38 -2.12 4.88
N ARG A 66 -16.54 -2.55 3.62
CA ARG A 66 -15.74 -3.64 3.02
C ARG A 66 -14.28 -3.20 2.85
N ARG A 67 -13.35 -4.10 3.19
CA ARG A 67 -11.91 -3.89 2.98
C ARG A 67 -11.53 -4.33 1.57
N ASP A 68 -11.66 -3.42 0.62
CA ASP A 68 -11.37 -3.71 -0.78
C ASP A 68 -9.87 -3.83 -1.04
N ALA A 69 -9.52 -4.85 -1.83
CA ALA A 69 -8.17 -5.11 -2.29
C ALA A 69 -8.21 -5.55 -3.77
N PRO A 70 -7.13 -5.32 -4.55
CA PRO A 70 -7.00 -5.82 -5.91
C PRO A 70 -7.16 -7.33 -5.98
N ARG A 71 -7.56 -7.83 -7.16
CA ARG A 71 -7.75 -9.27 -7.39
C ARG A 71 -6.81 -9.77 -8.46
N ARG A 72 -5.96 -10.73 -8.10
CA ARG A 72 -5.07 -11.41 -9.06
C ARG A 72 -5.88 -12.38 -9.91
N ILE A 73 -5.66 -12.35 -11.23
CA ILE A 73 -6.38 -13.20 -12.18
C ILE A 73 -5.45 -14.01 -13.09
N SER A 74 -4.12 -13.93 -12.88
CA SER A 74 -3.12 -14.58 -13.74
C SER A 74 -3.41 -16.05 -14.03
N ALA A 75 -3.88 -16.81 -13.04
CA ALA A 75 -4.15 -18.24 -13.16
C ALA A 75 -5.28 -18.57 -14.15
N CYS A 76 -6.24 -17.66 -14.34
CA CYS A 76 -7.41 -17.86 -15.20
C CYS A 76 -7.15 -17.43 -16.66
N LEU A 77 -5.98 -16.84 -16.93
CA LEU A 77 -5.61 -16.29 -18.23
C LEU A 77 -4.78 -17.27 -19.07
N LYS A 78 -4.91 -17.16 -20.39
CA LYS A 78 -4.14 -17.89 -21.41
C LYS A 78 -3.18 -16.94 -22.13
N SER A 79 -2.09 -17.49 -22.67
CA SER A 79 -1.07 -16.70 -23.40
C SER A 79 -1.47 -16.47 -24.85
N ASP A 80 -2.65 -15.86 -25.03
CA ASP A 80 -3.30 -15.58 -26.31
C ASP A 80 -4.48 -14.61 -26.04
N LEU A 81 -5.46 -14.57 -26.93
CA LEU A 81 -6.74 -13.91 -26.75
C LEU A 81 -7.54 -14.53 -25.61
N ASN A 82 -7.89 -13.69 -24.63
CA ASN A 82 -8.77 -14.04 -23.51
C ASN A 82 -10.11 -13.34 -23.67
N GLU A 83 -11.20 -14.05 -23.36
CA GLU A 83 -12.51 -13.43 -23.20
C GLU A 83 -12.80 -13.21 -21.72
N LEU A 84 -13.01 -11.95 -21.35
CA LEU A 84 -13.36 -11.55 -20.00
C LEU A 84 -14.82 -11.12 -19.96
N LYS A 85 -15.55 -11.60 -18.97
CA LYS A 85 -16.93 -11.15 -18.67
C LYS A 85 -16.93 -10.58 -17.27
N ILE A 86 -17.53 -9.40 -17.09
CA ILE A 86 -17.59 -8.70 -15.81
C ILE A 86 -19.03 -8.28 -15.60
N SER A 87 -19.66 -8.78 -14.54
CA SER A 87 -21.01 -8.39 -14.13
C SER A 87 -20.93 -7.60 -12.84
N MET A 88 -21.60 -6.43 -12.80
CA MET A 88 -21.49 -5.47 -11.71
C MET A 88 -22.86 -4.94 -11.35
N ARG A 89 -23.07 -4.69 -10.05
CA ARG A 89 -24.23 -3.97 -9.53
C ARG A 89 -23.78 -2.94 -8.51
N ASP A 90 -24.40 -1.77 -8.56
CA ASP A 90 -24.22 -0.71 -7.57
C ASP A 90 -25.53 0.03 -7.27
N GLY A 91 -25.63 0.61 -6.06
CA GLY A 91 -26.80 1.38 -5.66
C GLY A 91 -27.02 2.62 -6.53
N LEU A 92 -25.92 3.21 -7.02
CA LEU A 92 -25.91 4.41 -7.87
C LEU A 92 -25.60 4.04 -9.33
N THR A 93 -24.92 4.89 -10.09
CA THR A 93 -24.54 4.61 -11.48
C THR A 93 -23.14 4.00 -11.55
N LEU A 94 -22.94 3.04 -12.47
CA LEU A 94 -21.66 2.37 -12.68
C LEU A 94 -20.61 3.23 -13.38
N GLN A 95 -21.01 4.35 -14.00
CA GLN A 95 -20.12 5.32 -14.66
C GLN A 95 -19.16 6.00 -13.67
N ARG A 96 -19.41 5.86 -12.36
CA ARG A 96 -18.56 6.34 -11.28
C ARG A 96 -17.35 5.46 -11.00
N PHE A 97 -17.22 4.32 -11.67
CA PHE A 97 -16.09 3.41 -11.45
C PHE A 97 -15.20 3.32 -12.69
N CYS A 98 -13.90 3.23 -12.44
CA CYS A 98 -12.92 2.86 -13.46
C CYS A 98 -12.27 1.54 -13.08
N ILE A 99 -12.33 0.55 -13.98
CA ILE A 99 -11.67 -0.74 -13.83
C ILE A 99 -10.42 -0.80 -14.71
N ALA A 100 -9.35 -1.37 -14.17
CA ALA A 100 -8.10 -1.56 -14.87
C ALA A 100 -7.60 -3.00 -14.70
N ILE A 101 -7.12 -3.59 -15.80
CA ILE A 101 -6.40 -4.86 -15.79
C ILE A 101 -4.94 -4.53 -16.01
N VAL A 102 -4.11 -4.80 -15.00
CA VAL A 102 -2.73 -4.30 -14.94
C VAL A 102 -1.74 -5.43 -14.81
N ARG A 103 -0.64 -5.36 -15.55
CA ARG A 103 0.56 -6.17 -15.34
C ARG A 103 1.27 -5.67 -14.08
N VAL A 104 1.63 -6.57 -13.19
CA VAL A 104 2.31 -6.24 -11.93
C VAL A 104 3.55 -7.10 -11.75
N LYS A 105 4.58 -6.51 -11.14
CA LYS A 105 5.81 -7.22 -10.75
C LYS A 105 5.95 -7.15 -9.23
N PRO A 106 5.87 -8.28 -8.51
CA PRO A 106 6.17 -8.31 -7.08
C PRO A 106 7.61 -7.84 -6.84
N VAL A 107 7.80 -6.95 -5.86
CA VAL A 107 9.12 -6.44 -5.47
C VAL A 107 9.52 -7.09 -4.15
N HIS A 108 10.74 -7.63 -4.09
CA HIS A 108 11.28 -8.22 -2.86
C HIS A 108 11.69 -7.12 -1.87
N VAL A 109 11.69 -7.41 -0.56
CA VAL A 109 12.03 -6.45 0.50
C VAL A 109 13.41 -5.82 0.29
N LEU A 110 14.39 -6.64 -0.13
CA LEU A 110 15.76 -6.20 -0.43
C LEU A 110 15.81 -5.20 -1.58
N GLU A 111 14.94 -5.35 -2.58
CA GLU A 111 14.85 -4.40 -3.69
C GLU A 111 14.12 -3.12 -3.27
N MET A 112 13.06 -3.22 -2.46
CA MET A 112 12.38 -2.04 -1.89
C MET A 112 13.33 -1.20 -1.03
N ARG A 113 14.29 -1.81 -0.32
CA ARG A 113 15.30 -1.07 0.44
C ARG A 113 16.06 -0.06 -0.42
N LYS A 114 16.33 -0.37 -1.69
CA LYS A 114 17.05 0.52 -2.62
C LYS A 114 16.26 1.80 -2.95
N SER A 115 14.93 1.78 -2.78
CA SER A 115 14.08 2.97 -2.95
C SER A 115 13.98 3.83 -1.70
N VAL A 116 14.50 3.38 -0.55
CA VAL A 116 14.49 4.18 0.68
C VAL A 116 15.67 5.14 0.64
N ARG A 117 15.38 6.43 0.75
CA ARG A 117 16.40 7.47 0.73
C ARG A 117 17.31 7.32 1.96
N PRO A 118 18.65 7.23 1.78
CA PRO A 118 19.57 7.36 2.89
C PRO A 118 19.65 8.83 3.31
N LEU A 119 19.62 9.06 4.61
CA LEU A 119 19.86 10.37 5.21
C LEU A 119 21.35 10.45 5.58
N SER A 120 22.02 11.53 5.17
CA SER A 120 23.41 11.77 5.54
C SER A 120 23.52 12.03 7.05
N GLU A 121 24.73 11.94 7.60
CA GLU A 121 24.98 12.25 9.00
C GLU A 121 24.58 13.68 9.34
N GLU A 122 24.93 14.66 8.48
CA GLU A 122 24.56 16.06 8.64
C GLU A 122 23.05 16.26 8.58
N GLY A 123 22.38 15.61 7.62
CA GLY A 123 20.93 15.62 7.50
C GLY A 123 20.25 15.03 8.74
N GLY A 124 20.80 13.94 9.27
CA GLY A 124 20.34 13.30 10.50
C GLY A 124 20.50 14.21 11.72
N LYS A 125 21.67 14.83 11.90
CA LYS A 125 21.94 15.78 12.99
C LYS A 125 20.98 16.96 12.95
N LYS A 126 20.81 17.58 11.78
CA LYS A 126 19.90 18.71 11.59
C LYS A 126 18.47 18.33 11.94
N MET A 127 17.98 17.19 11.43
CA MET A 127 16.63 16.73 11.72
C MET A 127 16.42 16.44 13.22
N VAL A 128 17.40 15.85 13.90
CA VAL A 128 17.33 15.64 15.36
C VAL A 128 17.25 16.97 16.10
N GLN A 129 18.09 17.94 15.72
CA GLN A 129 18.07 19.30 16.30
C GLN A 129 16.72 19.98 16.12
N ASP A 130 16.17 19.95 14.89
CA ASP A 130 14.87 20.54 14.57
C ASP A 130 13.74 19.92 15.40
N LEU A 131 13.74 18.60 15.57
CA LEU A 131 12.73 17.91 16.40
C LEU A 131 12.83 18.27 17.88
N LEU A 132 14.05 18.29 18.43
CA LEU A 132 14.28 18.64 19.82
C LEU A 132 13.88 20.09 20.09
N TRP A 133 14.24 21.02 19.19
CA TRP A 133 13.87 22.43 19.29
C TRP A 133 12.35 22.64 19.25
N ASN A 134 11.68 22.03 18.28
CA ASN A 134 10.22 22.11 18.16
C ASN A 134 9.52 21.52 19.39
N SER A 135 10.03 20.42 19.95
CA SER A 135 9.49 19.85 21.18
C SER A 135 9.63 20.80 22.38
N ALA A 136 10.76 21.51 22.48
CA ALA A 136 11.02 22.45 23.56
C ALA A 136 10.14 23.71 23.44
N LEU A 137 9.94 24.24 22.23
CA LEU A 137 9.04 25.37 21.97
C LEU A 137 7.56 25.05 22.26
N MET A 138 7.12 23.82 22.00
CA MET A 138 5.75 23.41 22.29
C MET A 138 5.52 23.21 23.80
N ALA A 139 6.55 22.81 24.54
CA ALA A 139 6.48 22.58 25.99
C ALA A 139 6.50 23.86 26.84
N SER A 140 6.79 25.03 26.27
CA SER A 140 6.81 26.32 26.98
C SER A 140 5.44 27.01 27.10
N SER A 141 4.35 26.34 26.68
CA SER A 141 2.97 26.84 26.75
C SER A 141 2.13 25.92 27.64
N ASP A 142 2.18 26.17 28.95
CA ASP A 142 1.38 25.59 30.05
C ASP A 142 1.27 24.05 30.17
N GLU A 143 1.51 23.57 31.41
CA GLU A 143 1.56 22.17 31.86
C GLU A 143 2.77 21.33 31.39
N VAL A 144 3.82 21.35 32.23
CA VAL A 144 4.98 20.46 32.13
C VAL A 144 4.58 19.03 32.48
N THR A 145 4.12 18.30 31.47
CA THR A 145 4.39 16.87 31.33
C THR A 145 5.16 16.68 30.04
N ALA A 146 6.49 16.76 30.13
CA ALA A 146 7.39 16.34 29.06
C ALA A 146 7.35 14.80 28.90
N GLU A 147 6.18 14.25 28.53
CA GLU A 147 5.99 12.83 28.22
C GLU A 147 6.35 12.49 26.76
N GLY A 148 6.76 13.47 25.96
CA GLY A 148 7.46 13.21 24.72
C GLY A 148 8.89 12.81 25.02
N SER A 149 9.15 11.53 25.32
CA SER A 149 10.52 11.12 25.65
C SER A 149 11.44 11.49 24.48
N ASN A 150 12.35 12.45 24.69
CA ASN A 150 13.51 12.74 23.82
C ASN A 150 14.49 11.55 23.75
N LYS A 151 14.03 10.36 24.12
CA LYS A 151 14.73 9.09 24.16
C LYS A 151 14.41 8.35 22.87
N CYS A 152 15.43 8.11 22.06
CA CYS A 152 15.34 7.17 20.96
C CYS A 152 15.77 5.79 21.48
N ARG A 153 14.88 4.80 21.41
CA ARG A 153 15.22 3.41 21.74
C ARG A 153 15.81 2.73 20.52
N LEU A 154 16.85 1.91 20.74
CA LEU A 154 17.42 1.03 19.71
C LEU A 154 16.58 -0.24 19.47
N ILE A 155 15.45 -0.36 20.16
CA ILE A 155 14.47 -1.44 20.01
C ILE A 155 13.34 -0.95 19.11
N CYS A 156 13.00 -1.77 18.11
CA CYS A 156 11.96 -1.51 17.15
C CYS A 156 10.59 -1.58 17.85
N PRO A 157 9.73 -0.55 17.74
CA PRO A 157 8.39 -0.60 18.34
C PRO A 157 7.46 -1.59 17.63
N LEU A 158 7.82 -2.10 16.45
CA LEU A 158 7.00 -3.04 15.67
C LEU A 158 7.28 -4.50 16.00
N THR A 159 8.55 -4.84 16.25
CA THR A 159 8.99 -6.23 16.51
C THR A 159 9.40 -6.45 17.94
N HIS A 160 9.62 -5.39 18.72
CA HIS A 160 10.23 -5.43 20.05
C HIS A 160 11.65 -6.03 20.07
N GLU A 161 12.33 -6.04 18.91
CA GLU A 161 13.71 -6.51 18.73
C GLU A 161 14.66 -5.36 18.39
N ARG A 162 15.97 -5.61 18.39
CA ARG A 162 16.97 -4.60 18.00
C ARG A 162 16.76 -4.15 16.55
N ILE A 163 16.77 -2.84 16.32
CA ILE A 163 16.66 -2.27 14.98
C ILE A 163 17.93 -2.60 14.18
N HIS A 164 17.77 -3.17 12.99
CA HIS A 164 18.88 -3.44 12.07
C HIS A 164 19.03 -2.35 11.02
N THR A 165 17.92 -1.92 10.41
CA THR A 165 17.91 -0.81 9.45
C THR A 165 16.95 0.27 9.96
N PRO A 166 17.46 1.31 10.67
CA PRO A 166 16.63 2.34 11.26
C PRO A 166 16.01 3.22 10.18
N VAL A 167 14.68 3.29 10.21
CA VAL A 167 13.90 4.14 9.32
C VAL A 167 12.83 4.91 10.08
N ARG A 168 12.39 6.00 9.48
CA ARG A 168 11.34 6.88 10.00
C ARG A 168 10.56 7.48 8.84
N GLY A 169 9.40 8.07 9.12
CA GLY A 169 8.78 8.95 8.14
C GLY A 169 9.59 10.25 7.99
N GLU A 170 9.78 10.74 6.76
CA GLU A 170 10.39 12.03 6.44
C GLU A 170 9.74 13.17 7.24
N ARG A 171 8.41 13.12 7.35
CA ARG A 171 7.59 14.14 8.00
C ARG A 171 7.09 13.72 9.39
N CYS A 172 7.68 12.68 9.99
CA CYS A 172 7.35 12.30 11.37
C CYS A 172 7.83 13.38 12.35
N ALA A 173 7.05 13.67 13.39
CA ALA A 173 7.42 14.63 14.43
C ALA A 173 8.07 13.96 15.68
N HIS A 174 8.51 12.71 15.56
CA HIS A 174 9.10 11.92 16.65
C HIS A 174 10.52 11.48 16.32
N LEU A 175 11.35 11.23 17.35
CA LEU A 175 12.71 10.72 17.19
C LEU A 175 12.77 9.19 16.98
N GLN A 176 11.81 8.44 17.54
CA GLN A 176 11.83 6.97 17.52
C GLN A 176 11.81 6.43 16.08
N CYS A 177 12.78 5.58 15.75
CA CYS A 177 12.83 4.84 14.49
C CYS A 177 12.16 3.46 14.63
N PHE A 178 11.91 2.83 13.49
CA PHE A 178 11.49 1.43 13.41
C PHE A 178 12.36 0.69 12.39
N ASP A 179 12.30 -0.64 12.42
CA ASP A 179 13.06 -1.46 11.47
C ASP A 179 12.38 -1.51 10.10
N LEU A 180 13.17 -1.29 9.05
CA LEU A 180 12.68 -1.25 7.67
C LEU A 180 12.03 -2.56 7.23
N LYS A 181 12.66 -3.71 7.53
CA LYS A 181 12.16 -5.01 7.10
C LYS A 181 10.82 -5.27 7.76
N ALA A 182 10.74 -5.04 9.07
CA ALA A 182 9.50 -5.17 9.84
C ALA A 182 8.37 -4.31 9.26
N TYR A 183 8.67 -3.03 8.97
CA TYR A 183 7.68 -2.12 8.41
C TYR A 183 7.15 -2.59 7.06
N ILE A 184 8.04 -3.03 6.15
CA ILE A 184 7.64 -3.53 4.83
C ILE A 184 6.78 -4.80 4.97
N GLU A 185 7.17 -5.73 5.84
CA GLU A 185 6.46 -6.99 6.04
C GLU A 185 5.05 -6.77 6.62
N ILE A 186 4.91 -5.89 7.61
CA ILE A 186 3.61 -5.51 8.18
C ILE A 186 2.72 -4.90 7.09
N ASN A 187 3.25 -3.97 6.29
CA ASN A 187 2.48 -3.35 5.22
C ASN A 187 2.11 -4.34 4.10
N LYS A 188 3.00 -5.28 3.78
CA LYS A 188 2.71 -6.35 2.81
C LYS A 188 1.56 -7.24 3.26
N ASN A 189 1.49 -7.54 4.57
CA ASN A 189 0.52 -8.48 5.14
C ASN A 189 -0.76 -7.81 5.66
N MET A 190 -0.79 -6.47 5.74
CA MET A 190 -1.96 -5.73 6.21
C MET A 190 -3.20 -5.99 5.35
N ALA A 191 -4.27 -6.49 5.96
CA ALA A 191 -5.53 -6.78 5.27
C ALA A 191 -6.25 -5.52 4.75
N ALA A 192 -6.08 -4.38 5.44
CA ALA A 192 -6.60 -3.09 5.00
C ALA A 192 -5.71 -2.51 3.89
N PHE A 193 -5.91 -2.95 2.64
CA PHE A 193 -5.07 -2.56 1.49
C PHE A 193 -4.93 -1.03 1.33
N ASN A 194 -6.04 -0.30 1.42
CA ASN A 194 -6.08 1.17 1.34
C ASN A 194 -5.44 1.89 2.54
N LYS A 195 -5.01 1.16 3.57
CA LYS A 195 -4.29 1.70 4.73
C LYS A 195 -2.82 1.27 4.75
N ARG A 196 -2.35 0.55 3.73
CA ARG A 196 -0.93 0.23 3.57
C ARG A 196 -0.14 1.50 3.26
N TRP A 197 1.13 1.48 3.64
CA TRP A 197 2.14 2.51 3.37
C TRP A 197 1.85 3.88 3.97
N THR A 198 0.77 4.01 4.74
CA THR A 198 0.71 5.05 5.74
C THR A 198 1.68 4.64 6.83
N ALA A 199 2.68 5.47 7.16
CA ALA A 199 3.37 5.32 8.43
C ALA A 199 2.30 5.19 9.55
N LEU A 200 2.65 4.68 10.73
CA LEU A 200 1.72 4.74 11.87
C LEU A 200 1.20 6.18 12.13
N HIS A 201 1.84 7.19 11.53
CA HIS A 201 1.42 8.59 11.45
C HIS A 201 1.36 9.19 10.00
N GLY A 202 1.33 8.37 8.94
CA GLY A 202 0.83 8.74 7.61
C GLY A 202 1.76 9.30 6.51
N ARG A 203 3.09 9.11 6.47
CA ARG A 203 3.97 9.81 5.50
C ARG A 203 5.20 8.99 5.01
N LEU A 204 5.82 9.41 3.89
CA LEU A 204 7.00 8.84 3.19
C LEU A 204 8.16 8.48 4.13
N ILE A 205 8.99 7.48 3.79
CA ILE A 205 9.99 6.86 4.69
C ILE A 205 11.43 7.20 4.27
N GLU A 206 12.27 7.58 5.23
CA GLU A 206 13.71 7.78 5.11
C GLU A 206 14.48 6.78 6.00
N SER A 207 15.71 6.45 5.61
CA SER A 207 16.62 5.55 6.35
C SER A 207 17.88 6.26 6.81
N PHE A 208 18.39 5.92 8.00
CA PHE A 208 19.73 6.36 8.40
C PHE A 208 20.75 5.33 7.90
N GLY A 209 21.68 5.78 7.07
CA GLY A 209 22.80 4.97 6.63
C GLY A 209 24.08 5.51 7.22
N LEU A 210 24.84 4.67 7.92
CA LEU A 210 26.28 4.85 8.03
C LEU A 210 26.84 4.60 6.63
N GLY A 211 27.59 5.58 6.11
CA GLY A 211 28.35 5.39 4.89
C GLY A 211 29.18 4.12 4.99
N SER A 212 29.15 3.31 3.92
CA SER A 212 30.15 2.28 3.72
C SER A 212 31.52 2.97 3.63
N ASP A 213 32.42 2.58 4.53
CA ASP A 213 33.86 2.86 4.45
C ASP A 213 34.44 2.50 3.07
#